data_AF-A0A921CN85-F1
#
_entry.id   AF-A0A921CN85-F1
#
_cell.length_a   1.000
_cell.length_b   1.000
_cell.length_c   1.000
_cell.angle_alpha   90.00
_cell.angle_beta   90.00
_cell.angle_gamma   90.00
#
_symmetry.space_group_name_H-M   'P 1'
#
loop_
_entity.id
_entity.type
_entity.pdbx_description
1 polymer ?
#
loop_
_entity_poly.entity_id
_entity_poly.type
_entity_poly.pdbx_seq_one_letter_code
_entity_poly.pdbx_strand_id
1 'polypeptide(L)'
;MSLMRYLYSRLADQMLEKLADMKMVKSPTAVDNYSFIKFMGIAEKAKNGKPLYEPLGSTLNFRDFQDLMFLPSMFPLADGTPLNKKVIIGKKSEKPMELPVPFMIAAMAYGPSVSKKVKLALAKASTAVGTATNSGESGFLAEEREIAKLYVVQYNRAGWGNAPEQLKQADMIEIKISQGASAGDGYIMRHELIGDDLMEHLKLEKGQDAVMPTRFPDINNEDDLKNKVDELRELTGGIPIAVKIAAGNIESDLEKLLYAGIDAIVLDGAQGETAGSAEITINNFGIPTLYALVRAVEFLEKKGAKGKVSLIMTGGFRDSADMLKAIALGADAFYIGYPVDIAAAYSQFNRLPPGSKPSDLYLYDGKHTDLFDVEEGADCAGNFLKALAEEMDIALRCLGKDSIHKLSKEDLVALTRDMAEITGVKLAYNIHQL
;
A
#
# COMPACT_ATOMS: atom_id res chain seq x y z
N MET A 1 5.62 -1.04 37.45
CA MET A 1 5.02 -2.09 36.60
C MET A 1 3.62 -1.61 36.21
N SER A 2 3.30 -1.48 34.92
CA SER A 2 2.00 -0.94 34.51
C SER A 2 0.85 -1.89 34.88
N LEU A 3 -0.31 -1.33 35.23
CA LEU A 3 -1.54 -2.07 35.51
C LEU A 3 -1.90 -3.07 34.40
N MET A 4 -1.53 -2.74 33.16
CA MET A 4 -1.69 -3.60 31.99
C MET A 4 -0.78 -4.83 32.04
N ARG A 5 0.46 -4.70 32.52
CA ARG A 5 1.38 -5.82 32.75
C ARG A 5 0.90 -6.73 33.89
N TYR A 6 0.26 -6.15 34.90
CA TYR A 6 -0.37 -6.87 36.02
C TYR A 6 -1.66 -7.59 35.61
N LEU A 7 -2.50 -6.96 34.78
CA LEU A 7 -3.71 -7.59 34.23
C LEU A 7 -3.35 -8.70 33.25
N TYR A 8 -2.36 -8.47 32.37
CA TYR A 8 -1.81 -9.52 31.51
C TYR A 8 -1.22 -10.68 32.32
N SER A 9 -0.44 -10.39 33.36
CA SER A 9 0.10 -11.45 34.20
C SER A 9 -1.02 -12.22 34.88
N ARG A 10 -2.03 -11.56 35.45
CA ARG A 10 -3.14 -12.25 36.13
C ARG A 10 -4.02 -13.10 35.21
N LEU A 11 -4.30 -12.61 34.01
CA LEU A 11 -5.05 -13.37 32.99
C LEU A 11 -4.22 -14.54 32.45
N ALA A 12 -2.92 -14.31 32.24
CA ALA A 12 -1.98 -15.36 31.89
C ALA A 12 -1.85 -16.39 33.01
N ASP A 13 -1.79 -15.98 34.28
CA ASP A 13 -1.69 -16.84 35.46
C ASP A 13 -2.97 -17.68 35.63
N GLN A 14 -4.15 -17.09 35.47
CA GLN A 14 -5.43 -17.81 35.51
C GLN A 14 -5.59 -18.78 34.32
N MET A 15 -5.08 -18.42 33.14
CA MET A 15 -5.02 -19.35 32.01
C MET A 15 -3.98 -20.45 32.20
N LEU A 16 -2.82 -20.12 32.78
CA LEU A 16 -1.76 -21.07 33.11
C LEU A 16 -2.21 -22.07 34.17
N GLU A 17 -2.97 -21.66 35.20
CA GLU A 17 -3.61 -22.56 36.16
C GLU A 17 -4.58 -23.52 35.45
N LYS A 18 -5.44 -23.00 34.57
CA LYS A 18 -6.38 -23.84 33.80
C LYS A 18 -5.68 -24.75 32.77
N LEU A 19 -4.54 -24.32 32.22
CA LEU A 19 -3.70 -25.12 31.32
C LEU A 19 -2.87 -26.15 32.08
N ALA A 20 -2.49 -25.89 33.34
CA ALA A 20 -1.78 -26.82 34.21
C ALA A 20 -2.68 -28.00 34.64
N ASP A 21 -4.00 -27.77 34.75
CA ASP A 21 -4.99 -28.83 34.97
C ASP A 21 -5.29 -29.66 33.71
N MET A 22 -4.91 -29.19 32.52
CA MET A 22 -4.97 -30.03 31.32
C MET A 22 -3.83 -31.05 31.38
N LYS A 23 -4.16 -32.35 31.32
CA LYS A 23 -3.19 -33.44 31.12
C LYS A 23 -2.52 -33.33 29.75
N MET A 24 -1.66 -32.33 29.54
CA MET A 24 -0.94 -32.11 28.29
C MET A 24 0.50 -32.59 28.42
N VAL A 25 0.88 -33.52 27.53
CA VAL A 25 2.26 -34.03 27.42
C VAL A 25 3.14 -33.08 26.58
N LYS A 26 2.54 -32.12 25.87
CA LYS A 26 3.20 -31.16 24.98
C LYS A 26 2.68 -29.76 25.24
N SER A 27 3.56 -28.76 25.19
CA SER A 27 3.14 -27.34 25.18
C SER A 27 2.22 -27.07 23.98
N PRO A 28 1.15 -26.28 24.12
CA PRO A 28 0.35 -25.84 22.99
C PRO A 28 1.18 -25.15 21.89
N THR A 29 2.25 -24.43 22.24
CA THR A 29 3.19 -23.83 21.26
C THR A 29 4.05 -24.84 20.50
N ALA A 30 4.07 -26.10 20.92
CA ALA A 30 4.74 -27.21 20.23
C ALA A 30 3.77 -28.00 19.33
N VAL A 31 2.51 -27.59 19.26
CA VAL A 31 1.53 -28.11 18.30
C VAL A 31 1.68 -27.32 17.00
N ASP A 32 1.73 -28.05 15.89
CA ASP A 32 1.85 -27.44 14.57
C ASP A 32 0.81 -26.33 14.37
N ASN A 33 1.30 -25.18 13.90
CA ASN A 33 0.49 -24.02 13.57
C ASN A 33 -0.36 -23.45 14.72
N TYR A 34 -0.06 -23.80 15.97
CA TYR A 34 -0.72 -23.27 17.17
C TYR A 34 0.10 -22.12 17.77
N SER A 35 -0.49 -20.93 17.84
CA SER A 35 0.11 -19.75 18.47
C SER A 35 -0.84 -19.15 19.49
N PHE A 36 -0.31 -18.40 20.46
CA PHE A 36 -1.13 -17.66 21.42
C PHE A 36 -2.09 -16.69 20.72
N ILE A 37 -1.64 -16.07 19.62
CA ILE A 37 -2.47 -15.18 18.77
C ILE A 37 -3.66 -15.96 18.20
N LYS A 38 -3.44 -17.15 17.65
CA LYS A 38 -4.54 -17.98 17.10
C LYS A 38 -5.50 -18.46 18.17
N PHE A 39 -5.00 -18.82 19.35
CA PHE A 39 -5.86 -19.18 20.47
C PHE A 39 -6.75 -18.01 20.90
N MET A 40 -6.19 -16.81 21.04
CA MET A 40 -6.96 -15.59 21.33
C MET A 40 -7.98 -15.31 20.23
N GLY A 41 -7.60 -15.52 18.97
CA GLY A 41 -8.51 -15.37 17.84
C GLY A 41 -9.67 -16.38 17.88
N ILE A 42 -9.43 -17.64 18.24
CA ILE A 42 -10.48 -18.65 18.44
C ILE A 42 -11.41 -18.22 19.59
N ALA A 43 -10.86 -17.75 20.70
CA ALA A 43 -11.65 -17.30 21.85
C ALA A 43 -12.56 -16.11 21.50
N GLU A 44 -12.06 -15.13 20.77
CA GLU A 44 -12.83 -13.96 20.36
C GLU A 44 -13.91 -14.32 19.31
N LYS A 45 -13.61 -15.22 18.38
CA LYS A 45 -14.62 -15.82 17.46
C LYS A 45 -15.68 -16.59 18.22
N ALA A 46 -15.30 -17.39 19.22
CA ALA A 46 -16.23 -18.18 20.03
C ALA A 46 -17.14 -17.29 20.89
N LYS A 47 -16.63 -16.16 21.39
CA LYS A 47 -17.39 -15.20 22.19
C LYS A 47 -18.44 -14.44 21.37
N ASN A 48 -18.09 -14.04 20.15
CA ASN A 48 -18.94 -13.13 19.36
C ASN A 48 -19.64 -13.77 18.15
N GLY A 49 -19.24 -14.97 17.75
CA GLY A 49 -19.77 -15.66 16.56
C GLY A 49 -19.47 -14.96 15.23
N LYS A 50 -18.45 -14.08 15.19
CA LYS A 50 -18.11 -13.23 14.05
C LYS A 50 -16.65 -13.42 13.63
N PRO A 51 -16.30 -13.17 12.35
CA PRO A 51 -14.92 -13.08 11.90
C PRO A 51 -14.14 -12.00 12.66
N LEU A 52 -12.82 -12.17 12.75
CA LEU A 52 -11.94 -11.14 13.29
C LEU A 52 -11.60 -10.14 12.21
N TYR A 53 -11.56 -8.87 12.61
CA TYR A 53 -11.09 -7.78 11.80
C TYR A 53 -9.81 -7.25 12.42
N GLU A 54 -8.76 -7.14 11.62
CA GLU A 54 -7.43 -6.73 12.07
C GLU A 54 -6.94 -5.55 11.24
N PRO A 55 -6.29 -4.56 11.86
CA PRO A 55 -5.52 -3.55 11.14
C PRO A 55 -4.21 -4.17 10.61
N LEU A 56 -3.49 -3.39 9.81
CA LEU A 56 -2.21 -3.75 9.19
C LEU A 56 -2.35 -4.85 8.12
N GLY A 57 -1.24 -5.50 7.78
CA GLY A 57 -1.15 -6.51 6.74
C GLY A 57 -0.93 -7.91 7.32
N SER A 58 -0.59 -8.84 6.44
CA SER A 58 -0.43 -10.25 6.81
C SER A 58 0.60 -10.49 7.92
N THR A 59 0.30 -11.45 8.78
CA THR A 59 1.25 -12.00 9.77
C THR A 59 2.17 -13.07 9.18
N LEU A 60 1.95 -13.45 7.91
CA LEU A 60 2.78 -14.42 7.22
C LEU A 60 4.12 -13.80 6.81
N ASN A 61 5.18 -14.58 6.96
CA ASN A 61 6.49 -14.21 6.47
C ASN A 61 6.63 -14.68 5.01
N PHE A 62 6.23 -13.81 4.08
CA PHE A 62 6.41 -14.06 2.66
C PHE A 62 7.87 -13.86 2.24
N ARG A 63 8.31 -14.59 1.21
CA ARG A 63 9.56 -14.23 0.53
C ARG A 63 9.44 -12.82 -0.05
N ASP A 64 10.46 -12.02 0.19
CA ASP A 64 10.56 -10.64 -0.24
C ASP A 64 11.93 -10.38 -0.89
N PHE A 65 12.33 -9.12 -1.00
CA PHE A 65 13.56 -8.74 -1.69
C PHE A 65 14.83 -8.92 -0.83
N GLN A 66 14.74 -9.48 0.39
CA GLN A 66 15.88 -9.64 1.29
C GLN A 66 16.94 -10.63 0.76
N ASP A 67 16.53 -11.63 -0.03
CA ASP A 67 17.45 -12.58 -0.67
C ASP A 67 18.10 -12.03 -1.96
N LEU A 68 17.94 -10.74 -2.25
CA LEU A 68 18.60 -10.02 -3.35
C LEU A 68 19.55 -8.96 -2.79
N MET A 69 20.75 -8.88 -3.34
CA MET A 69 21.76 -7.88 -2.97
C MET A 69 22.24 -7.10 -4.20
N PHE A 70 22.59 -5.84 -4.00
CA PHE A 70 23.19 -5.00 -5.04
C PHE A 70 24.66 -5.37 -5.27
N LEU A 71 25.10 -5.34 -6.52
CA LEU A 71 26.49 -5.46 -6.89
C LEU A 71 27.11 -4.06 -7.00
N PRO A 72 27.99 -3.64 -6.07
CA PRO A 72 28.63 -2.33 -6.17
C PRO A 72 29.51 -2.23 -7.42
N SER A 73 29.51 -1.06 -8.06
CA SER A 73 30.41 -0.79 -9.17
C SER A 73 31.84 -0.62 -8.66
N MET A 74 32.81 -1.20 -9.37
CA MET A 74 34.24 -0.92 -9.13
C MET A 74 34.56 0.58 -9.33
N PHE A 75 33.80 1.25 -10.19
CA PHE A 75 33.91 2.68 -10.46
C PHE A 75 32.56 3.34 -10.13
N PRO A 76 32.37 3.85 -8.89
CA PRO A 76 31.20 4.61 -8.53
C PRO A 76 31.03 5.85 -9.40
N LEU A 77 29.81 6.39 -9.42
CA LEU A 77 29.51 7.60 -10.17
C LEU A 77 30.26 8.80 -9.56
N ALA A 78 30.87 9.64 -10.40
CA ALA A 78 31.63 10.80 -9.95
C ALA A 78 30.77 11.78 -9.12
N ASP A 79 31.39 12.44 -8.15
CA ASP A 79 30.76 13.46 -7.32
C ASP A 79 30.17 14.58 -8.18
N GLY A 80 29.01 15.08 -7.77
CA GLY A 80 28.31 16.14 -8.50
C GLY A 80 27.62 15.69 -9.80
N THR A 81 27.78 14.44 -10.25
CA THR A 81 27.01 13.93 -11.40
C THR A 81 25.51 14.04 -11.11
N PRO A 82 24.71 14.70 -11.98
CA PRO A 82 23.26 14.78 -11.83
C PRO A 82 22.61 13.41 -11.90
N LEU A 83 21.62 13.17 -11.05
CA LEU A 83 20.88 11.90 -11.00
C LEU A 83 19.46 12.09 -11.52
N ASN A 84 18.98 11.11 -12.29
CA ASN A 84 17.62 11.07 -12.80
C ASN A 84 16.79 9.99 -12.10
N LYS A 85 15.87 10.43 -11.23
CA LYS A 85 14.87 9.59 -10.55
C LYS A 85 13.45 9.80 -11.07
N LYS A 86 13.28 10.64 -12.09
CA LYS A 86 11.97 11.04 -12.61
C LYS A 86 11.29 9.86 -13.28
N VAL A 87 10.01 9.65 -12.97
CA VAL A 87 9.14 8.67 -13.64
C VAL A 87 7.94 9.36 -14.26
N ILE A 88 7.40 8.78 -15.32
CA ILE A 88 6.23 9.30 -16.04
C ILE A 88 5.15 8.23 -16.02
N ILE A 89 4.01 8.55 -15.40
CA ILE A 89 2.84 7.70 -15.33
C ILE A 89 1.91 8.04 -16.49
N GLY A 90 1.47 7.01 -17.22
CA GLY A 90 0.59 7.17 -18.37
C GLY A 90 1.23 7.91 -19.53
N LYS A 91 2.40 7.45 -20.00
CA LYS A 91 3.19 8.08 -21.08
C LYS A 91 2.43 8.31 -22.40
N LYS A 92 1.29 7.64 -22.59
CA LYS A 92 0.43 7.76 -23.78
C LYS A 92 -0.82 8.60 -23.56
N SER A 93 -1.07 9.04 -22.32
CA SER A 93 -2.14 9.98 -22.02
C SER A 93 -1.77 11.37 -22.56
N GLU A 94 -2.77 12.22 -22.79
CA GLU A 94 -2.58 13.60 -23.27
C GLU A 94 -1.89 14.47 -22.19
N LYS A 95 -2.11 14.14 -20.92
CA LYS A 95 -1.57 14.85 -19.76
C LYS A 95 -0.88 13.87 -18.81
N PRO A 96 0.28 13.32 -19.19
CA PRO A 96 0.98 12.35 -18.36
C PRO A 96 1.38 12.97 -17.01
N MET A 97 1.31 12.17 -15.94
CA MET A 97 1.71 12.61 -14.61
C MET A 97 3.20 12.36 -14.40
N GLU A 98 3.96 13.42 -14.15
CA GLU A 98 5.40 13.36 -13.92
C GLU A 98 5.73 13.39 -12.44
N LEU A 99 6.43 12.36 -11.95
CA LEU A 99 6.88 12.28 -10.56
C LEU A 99 8.40 12.49 -10.50
N PRO A 100 8.91 13.35 -9.60
CA PRO A 100 10.35 13.56 -9.44
C PRO A 100 11.07 12.38 -8.79
N VAL A 101 10.32 11.50 -8.13
CA VAL A 101 10.77 10.28 -7.44
C VAL A 101 9.84 9.12 -7.81
N PRO A 102 10.28 7.85 -7.73
CA PRO A 102 9.50 6.72 -8.19
C PRO A 102 8.42 6.26 -7.18
N PHE A 103 8.08 7.05 -6.18
CA PHE A 103 7.09 6.66 -5.16
C PHE A 103 6.08 7.78 -4.87
N MET A 104 4.87 7.39 -4.49
CA MET A 104 3.74 8.24 -4.11
C MET A 104 3.16 7.78 -2.77
N ILE A 105 2.40 8.64 -2.10
CA ILE A 105 1.67 8.26 -0.89
C ILE A 105 0.44 7.43 -1.27
N ALA A 106 0.26 6.28 -0.64
CA ALA A 106 -0.82 5.32 -0.93
C ALA A 106 -2.22 5.88 -0.66
N ALA A 107 -3.20 5.22 -1.28
CA ALA A 107 -4.62 5.53 -1.17
C ALA A 107 -5.19 5.20 0.23
N MET A 108 -5.00 6.11 1.18
CA MET A 108 -5.55 6.02 2.54
C MET A 108 -6.72 6.98 2.65
N ALA A 109 -7.91 6.45 2.97
CA ALA A 109 -9.17 7.19 2.93
C ALA A 109 -9.40 8.03 4.20
N TYR A 110 -9.94 9.23 4.06
CA TYR A 110 -10.53 9.96 5.20
C TYR A 110 -11.75 9.19 5.71
N GLY A 111 -11.73 8.72 6.95
CA GLY A 111 -12.84 7.99 7.56
C GLY A 111 -12.57 6.50 7.69
N PRO A 112 -12.76 5.69 6.63
CA PRO A 112 -12.48 4.24 6.69
C PRO A 112 -11.03 3.88 7.04
N SER A 113 -10.09 4.82 6.97
CA SER A 113 -8.68 4.60 7.29
C SER A 113 -8.13 5.64 8.27
N VAL A 114 -7.80 6.84 7.80
CA VAL A 114 -7.10 7.85 8.60
C VAL A 114 -7.98 9.06 8.87
N SER A 115 -7.63 9.84 9.90
CA SER A 115 -8.31 11.09 10.19
C SER A 115 -8.06 12.16 9.11
N LYS A 116 -8.93 13.17 9.01
CA LYS A 116 -8.76 14.29 8.07
C LYS A 116 -7.42 15.01 8.29
N LYS A 117 -7.02 15.20 9.55
CA LYS A 117 -5.73 15.82 9.90
C LYS A 117 -4.55 15.08 9.29
N VAL A 118 -4.56 13.75 9.32
CA VAL A 118 -3.52 12.92 8.70
C VAL A 118 -3.53 13.12 7.18
N LYS A 119 -4.69 13.11 6.52
CA LYS A 119 -4.79 13.39 5.07
C LYS A 119 -4.13 14.72 4.69
N LEU A 120 -4.39 15.78 5.45
CA LEU A 120 -3.79 17.09 5.18
C LEU A 120 -2.27 17.09 5.40
N ALA A 121 -1.79 16.40 6.44
CA ALA A 121 -0.35 16.26 6.69
C ALA A 121 0.35 15.52 5.55
N LEU A 122 -0.27 14.44 5.04
CA LEU A 122 0.25 13.66 3.91
C LEU A 122 0.27 14.48 2.61
N ALA A 123 -0.75 15.29 2.34
CA ALA A 123 -0.77 16.19 1.18
C ALA A 123 0.33 17.27 1.25
N LYS A 124 0.63 17.78 2.45
CA LYS A 124 1.76 18.70 2.64
C LYS A 124 3.10 18.00 2.44
N ALA A 125 3.24 16.79 2.99
CA ALA A 125 4.45 15.98 2.85
C ALA A 125 4.74 15.61 1.38
N SER A 126 3.72 15.18 0.63
CA SER A 126 3.86 14.87 -0.81
C SER A 126 4.28 16.11 -1.60
N THR A 127 3.68 17.26 -1.30
CA THR A 127 4.01 18.56 -1.92
C THR A 127 5.43 19.00 -1.64
N ALA A 128 5.95 18.78 -0.42
CA ALA A 128 7.32 19.11 -0.05
C ALA A 128 8.38 18.33 -0.86
N VAL A 129 8.05 17.12 -1.33
CA VAL A 129 8.91 16.30 -2.22
C VAL A 129 8.53 16.45 -3.70
N GLY A 130 7.36 17.05 -3.96
CA GLY A 130 6.79 17.20 -5.30
C GLY A 130 6.22 15.91 -5.88
N THR A 131 5.95 14.89 -5.05
CA THR A 131 5.29 13.64 -5.45
C THR A 131 3.77 13.72 -5.21
N ALA A 132 3.03 12.68 -5.59
CA ALA A 132 1.59 12.63 -5.47
C ALA A 132 1.10 12.04 -4.13
N THR A 133 -0.10 12.45 -3.73
CA THR A 133 -0.93 11.79 -2.70
C THR A 133 -2.21 11.25 -3.34
N ASN A 134 -2.79 10.21 -2.74
CA ASN A 134 -4.01 9.57 -3.24
C ASN A 134 -5.14 9.67 -2.21
N SER A 135 -6.34 10.03 -2.69
CA SER A 135 -7.53 10.29 -1.86
C SER A 135 -8.02 9.10 -1.03
N GLY A 136 -7.84 7.86 -1.51
CA GLY A 136 -8.45 6.68 -0.93
C GLY A 136 -9.97 6.55 -1.20
N GLU A 137 -10.58 5.49 -0.67
CA GLU A 137 -11.95 5.05 -0.99
C GLU A 137 -13.08 6.00 -0.59
N SER A 138 -12.79 7.10 0.10
CA SER A 138 -13.75 8.19 0.35
C SER A 138 -13.80 9.20 -0.80
N GLY A 139 -13.03 8.97 -1.88
CA GLY A 139 -13.00 9.81 -3.07
C GLY A 139 -12.39 11.18 -2.83
N PHE A 140 -12.60 12.08 -3.80
CA PHE A 140 -12.05 13.44 -3.81
C PHE A 140 -12.33 14.23 -2.53
N LEU A 141 -11.28 14.73 -1.88
CA LEU A 141 -11.33 15.63 -0.72
C LEU A 141 -10.79 17.02 -1.11
N ALA A 142 -11.62 18.06 -1.01
CA ALA A 142 -11.30 19.40 -1.49
C ALA A 142 -10.05 20.00 -0.82
N GLU A 143 -9.96 19.87 0.50
CA GLU A 143 -8.83 20.42 1.27
C GLU A 143 -7.52 19.67 0.97
N GLU A 144 -7.59 18.38 0.64
CA GLU A 144 -6.42 17.63 0.18
C GLU A 144 -5.97 18.12 -1.20
N ARG A 145 -6.92 18.39 -2.11
CA ARG A 145 -6.63 18.92 -3.45
C ARG A 145 -5.98 20.29 -3.41
N GLU A 146 -6.43 21.19 -2.53
CA GLU A 146 -5.88 22.54 -2.39
C GLU A 146 -4.39 22.54 -1.98
N ILE A 147 -3.99 21.53 -1.20
CA ILE A 147 -2.62 21.37 -0.71
C ILE A 147 -1.75 20.62 -1.72
N ALA A 148 -2.27 19.50 -2.26
CA ALA A 148 -1.49 18.56 -3.04
C ALA A 148 -1.03 19.16 -4.38
N LYS A 149 0.28 19.11 -4.64
CA LYS A 149 0.82 19.44 -5.97
C LYS A 149 0.33 18.49 -7.06
N LEU A 150 0.31 17.19 -6.77
CA LEU A 150 -0.22 16.15 -7.63
C LEU A 150 -1.23 15.32 -6.84
N TYR A 151 -2.44 15.19 -7.36
CA TYR A 151 -3.54 14.54 -6.66
C TYR A 151 -4.14 13.38 -7.45
N VAL A 152 -4.01 12.18 -6.90
CA VAL A 152 -4.67 10.99 -7.42
C VAL A 152 -6.03 10.84 -6.75
N VAL A 153 -7.10 10.77 -7.53
CA VAL A 153 -8.45 10.49 -7.00
C VAL A 153 -8.78 9.03 -7.21
N GLN A 154 -9.10 8.33 -6.12
CA GLN A 154 -9.53 6.96 -6.18
C GLN A 154 -11.02 6.88 -6.51
N TYR A 155 -11.32 6.39 -7.71
CA TYR A 155 -12.68 6.12 -8.18
C TYR A 155 -13.18 4.82 -7.52
N ASN A 156 -14.11 4.96 -6.59
CA ASN A 156 -14.57 3.87 -5.71
C ASN A 156 -16.01 3.41 -6.03
N ARG A 157 -16.37 2.24 -5.50
CA ARG A 157 -17.63 1.53 -5.78
C ARG A 157 -18.85 2.17 -5.13
N ALA A 158 -18.66 3.00 -4.11
CA ALA A 158 -19.74 3.67 -3.39
C ALA A 158 -20.17 5.00 -4.05
N GLY A 159 -19.39 5.50 -5.02
CA GLY A 159 -19.68 6.78 -5.67
C GLY A 159 -19.26 8.01 -4.87
N TRP A 160 -18.64 7.83 -3.70
CA TRP A 160 -18.17 8.94 -2.87
C TRP A 160 -17.07 9.71 -3.57
N GLY A 161 -17.16 11.03 -3.65
CA GLY A 161 -16.14 11.86 -4.30
C GLY A 161 -15.91 11.59 -5.79
N ASN A 162 -16.84 10.90 -6.47
CA ASN A 162 -16.78 10.58 -7.90
C ASN A 162 -17.52 11.62 -8.78
N ALA A 163 -17.90 12.78 -8.26
CA ALA A 163 -18.66 13.74 -9.05
C ALA A 163 -17.81 14.29 -10.22
N PRO A 164 -18.38 14.52 -11.41
CA PRO A 164 -17.62 14.97 -12.59
C PRO A 164 -16.72 16.19 -12.36
N GLU A 165 -17.22 17.18 -11.64
CA GLU A 165 -16.51 18.40 -11.25
C GLU A 165 -15.35 18.16 -10.27
N GLN A 166 -15.41 17.09 -9.48
CA GLN A 166 -14.36 16.65 -8.58
C GLN A 166 -13.28 15.88 -9.34
N LEU A 167 -13.70 14.93 -10.19
CA LEU A 167 -12.79 14.10 -10.99
C LEU A 167 -11.96 14.93 -11.99
N LYS A 168 -12.50 16.02 -12.54
CA LYS A 168 -11.77 16.96 -13.41
C LYS A 168 -10.59 17.65 -12.73
N GLN A 169 -10.51 17.64 -11.40
CA GLN A 169 -9.43 18.26 -10.65
C GLN A 169 -8.27 17.30 -10.36
N ALA A 170 -8.41 16.01 -10.69
CA ALA A 170 -7.39 15.00 -10.49
C ALA A 170 -6.24 15.14 -11.52
N ASP A 171 -5.03 14.76 -11.10
CA ASP A 171 -3.87 14.61 -11.98
C ASP A 171 -3.73 13.15 -12.48
N MET A 172 -4.39 12.21 -11.80
CA MET A 172 -4.59 10.82 -12.23
C MET A 172 -5.86 10.29 -11.56
N ILE A 173 -6.63 9.44 -12.24
CA ILE A 173 -7.73 8.69 -11.61
C ILE A 173 -7.30 7.23 -11.44
N GLU A 174 -7.57 6.68 -10.26
CA GLU A 174 -7.33 5.26 -9.95
C GLU A 174 -8.66 4.55 -9.68
N ILE A 175 -9.10 3.69 -10.60
CA ILE A 175 -10.26 2.81 -10.38
C ILE A 175 -9.83 1.68 -9.45
N LYS A 176 -10.37 1.65 -8.22
CA LYS A 176 -10.04 0.60 -7.25
C LYS A 176 -10.99 -0.59 -7.39
N ILE A 177 -10.49 -1.68 -7.96
CA ILE A 177 -11.23 -2.96 -8.05
C ILE A 177 -11.01 -3.81 -6.79
N SER A 178 -9.77 -3.90 -6.33
CA SER A 178 -9.40 -4.69 -5.15
C SER A 178 -8.07 -4.23 -4.55
N GLN A 179 -7.74 -4.70 -3.35
CA GLN A 179 -6.48 -4.42 -2.65
C GLN A 179 -5.95 -5.66 -1.92
N GLY A 180 -4.65 -5.70 -1.61
CA GLY A 180 -4.00 -6.88 -1.02
C GLY A 180 -4.64 -7.36 0.28
N ALA A 181 -4.96 -6.43 1.20
CA ALA A 181 -5.47 -6.76 2.53
C ALA A 181 -6.93 -7.25 2.57
N SER A 182 -7.78 -6.76 1.66
CA SER A 182 -9.24 -7.01 1.68
C SER A 182 -9.76 -7.69 0.42
N ALA A 183 -8.89 -8.04 -0.52
CA ALA A 183 -9.27 -8.47 -1.85
C ALA A 183 -10.33 -7.51 -2.45
N GLY A 184 -11.47 -8.05 -2.90
CA GLY A 184 -12.61 -7.28 -3.41
C GLY A 184 -13.74 -7.09 -2.38
N ASP A 185 -13.50 -7.31 -1.09
CA ASP A 185 -14.58 -7.23 -0.10
C ASP A 185 -15.15 -5.81 0.02
N GLY A 186 -16.41 -5.74 0.46
CA GLY A 186 -17.09 -4.52 0.84
C GLY A 186 -16.99 -4.30 2.34
N TYR A 187 -17.45 -3.16 2.82
CA TYR A 187 -17.55 -2.91 4.26
C TYR A 187 -18.73 -1.98 4.57
N ILE A 188 -19.15 -2.00 5.82
CA ILE A 188 -20.17 -1.10 6.35
C ILE A 188 -19.58 -0.39 7.56
N MET A 189 -19.49 0.93 7.47
CA MET A 189 -19.17 1.79 8.60
C MET A 189 -20.48 2.29 9.20
N ARG A 190 -20.70 1.91 10.46
CA ARG A 190 -21.91 2.23 11.21
C ARG A 190 -21.99 3.73 11.48
N HIS A 191 -23.16 4.34 11.31
CA HIS A 191 -23.35 5.79 11.45
C HIS A 191 -22.92 6.33 12.82
N GLU A 192 -22.99 5.51 13.87
CA GLU A 192 -22.54 5.88 15.22
C GLU A 192 -21.03 6.15 15.30
N LEU A 193 -20.26 5.67 14.31
CA LEU A 193 -18.82 5.89 14.18
C LEU A 193 -18.49 7.01 13.18
N ILE A 194 -19.48 7.57 12.47
CA ILE A 194 -19.28 8.60 11.45
C ILE A 194 -19.52 9.97 12.08
N GLY A 195 -18.50 10.83 12.07
CA GLY A 195 -18.60 12.20 12.52
C GLY A 195 -19.24 13.08 11.46
N ASP A 196 -19.77 14.23 11.88
CA ASP A 196 -20.56 15.13 11.02
C ASP A 196 -19.79 15.54 9.74
N ASP A 197 -18.51 15.90 9.87
CA ASP A 197 -17.65 16.27 8.74
C ASP A 197 -17.52 15.14 7.70
N LEU A 198 -17.41 13.88 8.15
CA LEU A 198 -17.31 12.73 7.25
C LEU A 198 -18.68 12.41 6.64
N MET A 199 -19.77 12.59 7.39
CA MET A 199 -21.14 12.41 6.90
C MET A 199 -21.44 13.39 5.76
N GLU A 200 -21.06 14.66 5.91
CA GLU A 200 -21.17 15.68 4.88
C GLU A 200 -20.30 15.35 3.66
N HIS A 201 -19.04 14.98 3.89
CA HIS A 201 -18.09 14.60 2.83
C HIS A 201 -18.62 13.43 1.96
N LEU A 202 -19.18 12.40 2.60
CA LEU A 202 -19.75 11.23 1.93
C LEU A 202 -21.18 11.46 1.42
N LYS A 203 -21.77 12.64 1.67
CA LYS A 203 -23.15 13.01 1.34
C LYS A 203 -24.19 12.02 1.90
N LEU A 204 -24.00 11.61 3.15
CA LEU A 204 -24.87 10.69 3.86
C LEU A 204 -25.97 11.43 4.62
N GLU A 205 -27.15 10.83 4.70
CA GLU A 205 -28.24 11.32 5.55
C GLU A 205 -27.94 11.02 7.03
N LYS A 206 -28.54 11.80 7.93
CA LYS A 206 -28.38 11.59 9.37
C LYS A 206 -28.88 10.19 9.77
N GLY A 207 -27.99 9.40 10.37
CA GLY A 207 -28.28 8.02 10.79
C GLY A 207 -28.09 6.97 9.69
N GLN A 208 -27.60 7.37 8.51
CA GLN A 208 -27.27 6.47 7.42
C GLN A 208 -25.87 5.87 7.62
N ASP A 209 -25.76 4.55 7.54
CA ASP A 209 -24.46 3.85 7.53
C ASP A 209 -23.75 4.11 6.19
N ALA A 210 -22.42 4.24 6.21
CA ALA A 210 -21.62 4.29 4.98
C ALA A 210 -21.38 2.86 4.48
N VAL A 211 -21.87 2.55 3.28
CA VAL A 211 -21.77 1.22 2.67
C VAL A 211 -20.83 1.28 1.47
N MET A 212 -19.75 0.50 1.51
CA MET A 212 -18.90 0.21 0.36
C MET A 212 -19.37 -1.11 -0.29
N PRO A 213 -19.98 -1.07 -1.49
CA PRO A 213 -20.38 -2.27 -2.20
C PRO A 213 -19.18 -3.13 -2.63
N THR A 214 -19.38 -4.44 -2.80
CA THR A 214 -18.35 -5.35 -3.31
C THR A 214 -18.06 -5.15 -4.80
N ARG A 215 -19.04 -4.66 -5.58
CA ARG A 215 -18.95 -4.46 -7.02
C ARG A 215 -19.31 -3.03 -7.39
N PHE A 216 -18.69 -2.52 -8.46
CA PHE A 216 -19.21 -1.36 -9.15
C PHE A 216 -20.59 -1.68 -9.72
N PRO A 217 -21.54 -0.73 -9.69
CA PRO A 217 -22.84 -0.92 -10.33
C PRO A 217 -22.72 -1.05 -11.86
N ASP A 218 -21.70 -0.42 -12.45
CA ASP A 218 -21.52 -0.21 -13.88
C ASP A 218 -20.24 -0.85 -14.47
N ILE A 219 -19.50 -1.66 -13.69
CA ILE A 219 -18.31 -2.38 -14.18
C ILE A 219 -18.41 -3.86 -13.81
N ASN A 220 -18.79 -4.71 -14.78
CA ASN A 220 -19.00 -6.14 -14.55
C ASN A 220 -18.10 -7.05 -15.40
N ASN A 221 -17.45 -6.51 -16.42
CA ASN A 221 -16.55 -7.19 -17.33
C ASN A 221 -15.53 -6.19 -17.91
N GLU A 222 -14.64 -6.67 -18.76
CA GLU A 222 -13.59 -5.89 -19.42
C GLU A 222 -14.11 -4.84 -20.43
N ASP A 223 -15.27 -5.06 -21.07
CA ASP A 223 -15.90 -4.07 -21.96
C ASP A 223 -16.49 -2.91 -21.15
N ASP A 224 -17.14 -3.20 -20.02
CA ASP A 224 -17.63 -2.16 -19.11
C ASP A 224 -16.47 -1.34 -18.54
N LEU A 225 -15.37 -2.01 -18.15
CA LEU A 225 -14.17 -1.32 -17.68
C LEU A 225 -13.58 -0.45 -18.77
N LYS A 226 -13.52 -0.94 -20.02
CA LYS A 226 -13.08 -0.16 -21.17
C LYS A 226 -13.93 1.11 -21.34
N ASN A 227 -15.25 0.96 -21.35
CA ASN A 227 -16.18 2.08 -21.48
C ASN A 227 -15.98 3.11 -20.37
N LYS A 228 -15.78 2.64 -19.12
CA LYS A 228 -15.49 3.54 -17.99
C LYS A 228 -14.15 4.26 -18.15
N VAL A 229 -13.11 3.58 -18.60
CA VAL A 229 -11.79 4.20 -18.86
C VAL A 229 -11.91 5.29 -19.92
N ASP A 230 -12.63 5.02 -21.01
CA ASP A 230 -12.85 5.98 -22.09
C ASP A 230 -13.68 7.20 -21.61
N GLU A 231 -14.74 6.96 -20.82
CA GLU A 231 -15.56 8.01 -20.19
C GLU A 231 -14.73 8.92 -19.28
N LEU A 232 -13.95 8.34 -18.36
CA LEU A 232 -13.13 9.10 -17.41
C LEU A 232 -12.02 9.87 -18.12
N ARG A 233 -11.43 9.29 -19.16
CA ARG A 233 -10.41 9.94 -19.99
C ARG A 233 -10.99 11.14 -20.73
N GLU A 234 -12.17 11.01 -21.31
CA GLU A 234 -12.86 12.13 -21.98
C GLU A 234 -13.22 13.23 -20.97
N LEU A 235 -13.82 12.85 -19.84
CA LEU A 235 -14.24 13.75 -18.77
C LEU A 235 -13.11 14.67 -18.27
N THR A 236 -11.90 14.12 -18.14
CA THR A 236 -10.72 14.78 -17.55
C THR A 236 -9.81 15.44 -18.59
N GLY A 237 -10.12 15.27 -19.89
CA GLY A 237 -9.28 15.77 -20.97
C GLY A 237 -7.92 15.08 -21.03
N GLY A 238 -7.90 13.77 -20.76
CA GLY A 238 -6.76 12.89 -21.05
C GLY A 238 -5.67 12.79 -19.98
N ILE A 239 -6.00 12.91 -18.69
CA ILE A 239 -5.09 12.48 -17.62
C ILE A 239 -4.96 10.94 -17.59
N PRO A 240 -3.95 10.35 -16.92
CA PRO A 240 -3.81 8.91 -16.82
C PRO A 240 -4.98 8.28 -16.06
N ILE A 241 -5.48 7.16 -16.58
CA ILE A 241 -6.43 6.29 -15.88
C ILE A 241 -5.72 5.02 -15.43
N ALA A 242 -5.61 4.84 -14.13
CA ALA A 242 -5.03 3.68 -13.49
C ALA A 242 -6.10 2.71 -12.99
N VAL A 243 -5.76 1.43 -12.89
CA VAL A 243 -6.61 0.43 -12.21
C VAL A 243 -5.82 -0.29 -11.14
N LYS A 244 -6.36 -0.29 -9.92
CA LYS A 244 -5.80 -0.99 -8.77
C LYS A 244 -6.46 -2.34 -8.54
N ILE A 245 -5.63 -3.38 -8.49
CA ILE A 245 -6.02 -4.77 -8.21
C ILE A 245 -5.13 -5.40 -7.15
N ALA A 246 -5.71 -6.28 -6.33
CA ALA A 246 -4.96 -7.26 -5.58
C ALA A 246 -4.30 -8.26 -6.55
N ALA A 247 -3.09 -8.71 -6.25
CA ALA A 247 -2.37 -9.68 -7.07
C ALA A 247 -3.06 -11.05 -7.03
N GLY A 248 -3.96 -11.30 -8.00
CA GLY A 248 -4.75 -12.51 -8.14
C GLY A 248 -4.29 -13.37 -9.32
N ASN A 249 -5.15 -13.53 -10.33
CA ASN A 249 -4.78 -14.25 -11.54
C ASN A 249 -4.08 -13.28 -12.51
N ILE A 250 -2.84 -12.94 -12.17
CA ILE A 250 -2.06 -11.83 -12.75
C ILE A 250 -2.20 -11.76 -14.26
N GLU A 251 -1.84 -12.80 -15.02
CA GLU A 251 -1.83 -12.74 -16.48
C GLU A 251 -3.23 -12.51 -17.06
N SER A 252 -4.26 -13.18 -16.50
CA SER A 252 -5.64 -12.99 -16.94
C SER A 252 -6.16 -11.59 -16.62
N ASP A 253 -5.82 -11.07 -15.45
CA ASP A 253 -6.29 -9.75 -15.01
C ASP A 253 -5.57 -8.66 -15.80
N LEU A 254 -4.25 -8.77 -16.00
CA LEU A 254 -3.48 -7.84 -16.84
C LEU A 254 -3.95 -7.87 -18.29
N GLU A 255 -4.33 -9.03 -18.86
CA GLU A 255 -4.92 -9.11 -20.20
C GLU A 255 -6.17 -8.21 -20.32
N LYS A 256 -7.09 -8.30 -19.35
CA LYS A 256 -8.31 -7.48 -19.31
C LYS A 256 -8.01 -6.00 -19.14
N LEU A 257 -7.04 -5.67 -18.28
CA LEU A 257 -6.63 -4.28 -18.09
C LEU A 257 -6.02 -3.68 -19.36
N LEU A 258 -5.13 -4.42 -20.04
CA LEU A 258 -4.57 -3.97 -21.32
C LEU A 258 -5.65 -3.79 -22.38
N TYR A 259 -6.64 -4.70 -22.43
CA TYR A 259 -7.80 -4.56 -23.31
C TYR A 259 -8.63 -3.30 -23.01
N ALA A 260 -8.85 -2.99 -21.73
CA ALA A 260 -9.56 -1.78 -21.30
C ALA A 260 -8.82 -0.47 -21.65
N GLY A 261 -7.56 -0.55 -22.08
CA GLY A 261 -6.82 0.61 -22.58
C GLY A 261 -6.36 1.56 -21.48
N ILE A 262 -6.11 1.04 -20.28
CA ILE A 262 -5.61 1.81 -19.13
C ILE A 262 -4.17 2.32 -19.33
N ASP A 263 -3.80 3.34 -18.58
CA ASP A 263 -2.50 4.00 -18.64
C ASP A 263 -1.51 3.47 -17.60
N ALA A 264 -2.01 2.98 -16.45
CA ALA A 264 -1.20 2.44 -15.37
C ALA A 264 -1.90 1.30 -14.60
N ILE A 265 -1.13 0.28 -14.25
CA ILE A 265 -1.56 -0.84 -13.43
C ILE A 265 -1.03 -0.60 -12.02
N VAL A 266 -1.89 -0.64 -11.01
CA VAL A 266 -1.49 -0.65 -9.60
C VAL A 266 -1.69 -2.07 -9.08
N LEU A 267 -0.58 -2.81 -8.92
CA LEU A 267 -0.60 -4.20 -8.49
C LEU A 267 -0.24 -4.30 -7.01
N ASP A 268 -1.22 -4.70 -6.20
CA ASP A 268 -1.11 -4.78 -4.73
C ASP A 268 -0.87 -6.23 -4.30
N GLY A 269 0.34 -6.51 -3.82
CA GLY A 269 0.68 -7.85 -3.35
C GLY A 269 -0.04 -8.24 -2.05
N ALA A 270 0.06 -9.51 -1.67
CA ALA A 270 -0.53 -10.03 -0.43
C ALA A 270 -0.07 -9.28 0.85
N GLN A 271 1.05 -8.56 0.78
CA GLN A 271 1.54 -7.68 1.84
C GLN A 271 0.82 -6.33 1.95
N GLY A 272 -0.23 -6.08 1.16
CA GLY A 272 -1.08 -4.89 1.32
C GLY A 272 -1.60 -4.76 2.76
N GLU A 273 -1.70 -3.53 3.24
CA GLU A 273 -2.12 -3.20 4.60
C GLU A 273 -3.48 -2.47 4.57
N THR A 274 -4.17 -2.45 5.71
CA THR A 274 -5.47 -1.79 5.86
C THR A 274 -5.63 -1.23 7.28
N ALA A 275 -6.55 -0.28 7.47
CA ALA A 275 -6.99 0.11 8.81
C ALA A 275 -7.87 -0.96 9.47
N GLY A 276 -8.51 -1.81 8.67
CA GLY A 276 -9.29 -2.95 9.15
C GLY A 276 -9.81 -3.81 8.00
N SER A 277 -9.53 -5.10 8.02
CA SER A 277 -10.17 -6.09 7.15
C SER A 277 -10.28 -7.43 7.86
N ALA A 278 -11.09 -8.34 7.32
CA ALA A 278 -11.22 -9.67 7.87
C ALA A 278 -9.86 -10.41 7.83
N GLU A 279 -9.49 -11.06 8.94
CA GLU A 279 -8.25 -11.84 9.08
C GLU A 279 -8.07 -12.87 7.94
N ILE A 280 -9.19 -13.43 7.47
CA ILE A 280 -9.21 -14.42 6.39
C ILE A 280 -8.65 -13.83 5.09
N THR A 281 -9.02 -12.60 4.72
CA THR A 281 -8.51 -11.96 3.50
C THR A 281 -7.05 -11.58 3.67
N ILE A 282 -6.71 -10.97 4.82
CA ILE A 282 -5.36 -10.49 5.14
C ILE A 282 -4.31 -11.62 5.04
N ASN A 283 -4.63 -12.82 5.54
CA ASN A 283 -3.64 -13.88 5.65
C ASN A 283 -3.74 -14.99 4.59
N ASN A 284 -4.76 -14.98 3.72
CA ASN A 284 -5.00 -16.12 2.82
C ASN A 284 -5.29 -15.73 1.37
N PHE A 285 -5.35 -14.44 1.05
CA PHE A 285 -5.69 -13.97 -0.29
C PHE A 285 -4.51 -13.21 -0.91
N GLY A 286 -4.36 -13.37 -2.22
CA GLY A 286 -3.36 -12.66 -3.00
C GLY A 286 -2.03 -13.38 -3.15
N ILE A 287 -1.27 -12.95 -4.16
CA ILE A 287 0.08 -13.40 -4.47
C ILE A 287 1.08 -12.42 -3.83
N PRO A 288 2.14 -12.92 -3.18
CA PRO A 288 3.19 -12.06 -2.63
C PRO A 288 3.80 -11.10 -3.66
N THR A 289 4.10 -9.88 -3.22
CA THR A 289 4.55 -8.74 -4.04
C THR A 289 5.68 -9.09 -5.00
N LEU A 290 6.71 -9.82 -4.52
CA LEU A 290 7.85 -10.20 -5.34
C LEU A 290 7.42 -11.08 -6.54
N TYR A 291 6.62 -12.12 -6.28
CA TYR A 291 6.15 -13.03 -7.33
C TYR A 291 5.20 -12.31 -8.27
N ALA A 292 4.37 -11.42 -7.72
CA ALA A 292 3.43 -10.62 -8.48
C ALA A 292 4.16 -9.70 -9.46
N LEU A 293 5.21 -9.02 -9.00
CA LEU A 293 6.06 -8.18 -9.82
C LEU A 293 6.70 -8.95 -10.98
N VAL A 294 7.38 -10.06 -10.70
CA VAL A 294 8.11 -10.79 -11.75
C VAL A 294 7.16 -11.29 -12.83
N ARG A 295 6.03 -11.92 -12.44
CA ARG A 295 5.03 -12.41 -13.39
C ARG A 295 4.39 -11.29 -14.20
N ALA A 296 4.09 -10.16 -13.56
CA ALA A 296 3.53 -9.00 -14.25
C ALA A 296 4.49 -8.43 -15.29
N VAL A 297 5.77 -8.28 -14.95
CA VAL A 297 6.80 -7.79 -15.88
C VAL A 297 6.95 -8.72 -17.07
N GLU A 298 7.11 -10.03 -16.85
CA GLU A 298 7.22 -11.02 -17.92
C GLU A 298 6.01 -11.01 -18.86
N PHE A 299 4.80 -10.90 -18.30
CA PHE A 299 3.57 -10.81 -19.08
C PHE A 299 3.54 -9.53 -19.92
N LEU A 300 3.86 -8.37 -19.33
CA LEU A 300 3.88 -7.09 -20.04
C LEU A 300 4.95 -7.05 -21.14
N GLU A 301 6.11 -7.68 -20.92
CA GLU A 301 7.14 -7.84 -21.95
C GLU A 301 6.64 -8.72 -23.11
N LYS A 302 6.05 -9.88 -22.80
CA LYS A 302 5.48 -10.80 -23.80
C LYS A 302 4.39 -10.15 -24.64
N LYS A 303 3.58 -9.27 -24.05
CA LYS A 303 2.53 -8.50 -24.74
C LYS A 303 3.05 -7.24 -25.43
N GLY A 304 4.35 -6.93 -25.31
CA GLY A 304 4.94 -5.70 -25.83
C GLY A 304 4.33 -4.44 -25.22
N ALA A 305 3.81 -4.54 -23.99
CA ALA A 305 3.20 -3.47 -23.23
C ALA A 305 4.16 -2.84 -22.21
N LYS A 306 5.29 -3.50 -21.89
CA LYS A 306 6.32 -2.91 -21.03
C LYS A 306 6.83 -1.58 -21.61
N GLY A 307 6.89 -0.56 -20.76
CA GLY A 307 7.24 0.80 -21.15
C GLY A 307 6.12 1.61 -21.82
N LYS A 308 5.00 0.97 -22.20
CA LYS A 308 3.78 1.64 -22.73
C LYS A 308 2.73 1.88 -21.66
N VAL A 309 2.56 0.92 -20.75
CA VAL A 309 1.69 1.00 -19.56
C VAL A 309 2.60 1.01 -18.33
N SER A 310 2.35 1.91 -17.39
CA SER A 310 3.15 2.00 -16.17
C SER A 310 2.76 0.89 -15.18
N LEU A 311 3.73 0.17 -14.62
CA LEU A 311 3.51 -0.79 -13.54
C LEU A 311 3.88 -0.17 -12.19
N ILE A 312 2.85 0.16 -11.41
CA ILE A 312 2.95 0.71 -10.06
C ILE A 312 2.78 -0.45 -9.07
N MET A 313 3.77 -0.68 -8.21
CA MET A 313 3.71 -1.75 -7.22
C MET A 313 3.32 -1.22 -5.84
N THR A 314 2.58 -2.01 -5.09
CA THR A 314 2.25 -1.75 -3.68
C THR A 314 2.12 -3.06 -2.90
N GLY A 315 2.11 -2.96 -1.57
CA GLY A 315 2.10 -4.09 -0.66
C GLY A 315 3.50 -4.42 -0.16
N GLY A 316 3.81 -4.02 1.08
CA GLY A 316 5.04 -4.38 1.78
C GLY A 316 6.28 -3.51 1.51
N PHE A 317 6.21 -2.47 0.66
CA PHE A 317 7.34 -1.55 0.47
C PHE A 317 7.49 -0.60 1.66
N ARG A 318 8.65 -0.67 2.33
CA ARG A 318 8.94 0.12 3.54
C ARG A 318 10.19 0.99 3.43
N ASP A 319 11.07 0.68 2.48
CA ASP A 319 12.36 1.34 2.31
C ASP A 319 12.75 1.48 0.84
N SER A 320 13.81 2.27 0.59
CA SER A 320 14.35 2.54 -0.74
C SER A 320 15.01 1.33 -1.38
N ALA A 321 15.56 0.40 -0.60
CA ALA A 321 16.28 -0.76 -1.11
C ALA A 321 15.33 -1.72 -1.83
N ASP A 322 14.19 -2.03 -1.22
CA ASP A 322 13.15 -2.87 -1.84
C ASP A 322 12.60 -2.24 -3.12
N MET A 323 12.37 -0.92 -3.09
CA MET A 323 11.93 -0.17 -4.28
C MET A 323 12.97 -0.23 -5.41
N LEU A 324 14.26 -0.01 -5.13
CA LEU A 324 15.31 -0.07 -6.14
C LEU A 324 15.51 -1.48 -6.70
N LYS A 325 15.42 -2.52 -5.86
CA LYS A 325 15.46 -3.92 -6.32
C LYS A 325 14.26 -4.22 -7.21
N ALA A 326 13.07 -3.73 -6.85
CA ALA A 326 11.88 -3.86 -7.68
C ALA A 326 12.00 -3.10 -9.01
N ILE A 327 12.61 -1.90 -9.04
CA ILE A 327 12.92 -1.19 -10.29
C ILE A 327 13.86 -2.02 -11.18
N ALA A 328 14.92 -2.58 -10.61
CA ALA A 328 15.84 -3.46 -11.33
C ALA A 328 15.15 -4.73 -11.90
N LEU A 329 14.07 -5.17 -11.26
CA LEU A 329 13.21 -6.26 -11.72
C LEU A 329 12.11 -5.82 -12.71
N GLY A 330 11.92 -4.51 -12.91
CA GLY A 330 11.01 -3.96 -13.92
C GLY A 330 9.78 -3.21 -13.39
N ALA A 331 9.69 -2.85 -12.11
CA ALA A 331 8.67 -1.92 -11.62
C ALA A 331 8.93 -0.48 -12.12
N ASP A 332 7.88 0.32 -12.33
CA ASP A 332 8.02 1.71 -12.78
C ASP A 332 7.84 2.72 -11.64
N ALA A 333 6.95 2.45 -10.68
CA ALA A 333 6.74 3.29 -9.50
C ALA A 333 6.10 2.51 -8.33
N PHE A 334 5.92 3.18 -7.19
CA PHE A 334 5.43 2.57 -5.95
C PHE A 334 4.39 3.43 -5.24
N TYR A 335 3.47 2.77 -4.54
CA TYR A 335 2.78 3.39 -3.41
C TYR A 335 3.39 2.96 -2.09
N ILE A 336 3.51 3.93 -1.17
CA ILE A 336 3.93 3.72 0.22
C ILE A 336 2.84 4.25 1.16
N GLY A 337 2.33 3.36 2.02
CA GLY A 337 1.20 3.65 2.91
C GLY A 337 1.63 3.78 4.36
N TYR A 338 1.51 2.68 5.12
CA TYR A 338 1.77 2.62 6.56
C TYR A 338 3.12 3.20 7.02
N PRO A 339 4.26 3.03 6.32
CA PRO A 339 5.51 3.68 6.72
C PRO A 339 5.39 5.21 6.79
N VAL A 340 4.58 5.82 5.92
CA VAL A 340 4.35 7.26 5.89
C VAL A 340 3.46 7.69 7.07
N ASP A 341 2.42 6.91 7.40
CA ASP A 341 1.60 7.15 8.61
C ASP A 341 2.43 7.08 9.88
N ILE A 342 3.31 6.08 10.00
CA ILE A 342 4.23 5.95 11.12
C ILE A 342 5.19 7.13 11.15
N ALA A 343 5.77 7.54 10.02
CA ALA A 343 6.63 8.70 9.97
C ALA A 343 5.91 9.98 10.43
N ALA A 344 4.65 10.18 10.01
CA ALA A 344 3.85 11.33 10.41
C ALA A 344 3.50 11.33 11.91
N ALA A 345 3.28 10.16 12.50
CA ALA A 345 2.82 10.04 13.88
C ALA A 345 3.97 9.85 14.91
N TYR A 346 5.13 9.36 14.48
CA TYR A 346 6.19 8.87 15.37
C TYR A 346 6.67 9.89 16.41
N SER A 347 6.96 11.13 15.99
CA SER A 347 7.43 12.19 16.89
C SER A 347 6.34 12.66 17.88
N GLN A 348 5.09 12.36 17.59
CA GLN A 348 3.92 12.83 18.30
C GLN A 348 3.36 11.81 19.31
N PHE A 349 3.92 10.58 19.36
CA PHE A 349 3.44 9.54 20.28
C PHE A 349 3.59 9.90 21.76
N ASN A 350 4.49 10.83 22.10
CA ASN A 350 4.61 11.36 23.46
C ASN A 350 3.38 12.14 23.95
N ARG A 351 2.47 12.53 23.04
CA ARG A 351 1.21 13.20 23.37
C ARG A 351 0.13 12.21 23.82
N LEU A 352 0.30 10.93 23.51
CA LEU A 352 -0.68 9.91 23.85
C LEU A 352 -0.71 9.64 25.37
N PRO A 353 -1.92 9.55 25.97
CA PRO A 353 -2.04 9.13 27.36
C PRO A 353 -1.45 7.73 27.62
N PRO A 354 -1.00 7.44 28.87
CA PRO A 354 -0.53 6.10 29.23
C PRO A 354 -1.58 5.02 28.95
N GLY A 355 -1.21 4.01 28.16
CA GLY A 355 -2.07 2.88 27.81
C GLY A 355 -2.81 3.02 26.47
N SER A 356 -2.68 4.16 25.79
CA SER A 356 -3.15 4.35 24.42
C SER A 356 -2.28 3.59 23.42
N LYS A 357 -2.86 3.23 22.27
CA LYS A 357 -2.14 2.59 21.16
C LYS A 357 -1.61 3.67 20.20
N PRO A 358 -0.46 3.45 19.54
CA PRO A 358 0.01 4.36 18.49
C PRO A 358 -1.05 4.69 17.42
N SER A 359 -1.85 3.68 17.04
CA SER A 359 -2.95 3.81 16.09
C SER A 359 -4.05 4.78 16.52
N ASP A 360 -4.22 5.02 17.83
CA ASP A 360 -5.25 5.92 18.35
C ASP A 360 -5.03 7.39 17.92
N LEU A 361 -3.84 7.71 17.42
CA LEU A 361 -3.45 9.06 16.99
C LEU A 361 -3.77 9.33 15.51
N TYR A 362 -3.64 8.33 14.63
CA TYR A 362 -3.70 8.54 13.17
C TYR A 362 -4.88 7.84 12.48
N LEU A 363 -5.35 6.70 12.99
CA LEU A 363 -6.57 6.08 12.46
C LEU A 363 -7.79 6.91 12.83
N TYR A 364 -8.76 6.96 11.93
CA TYR A 364 -9.95 7.80 12.11
C TYR A 364 -10.77 7.43 13.36
N ASP A 365 -10.93 6.13 13.65
CA ASP A 365 -11.62 5.62 14.83
C ASP A 365 -10.74 5.65 16.10
N GLY A 366 -9.54 6.23 15.98
CA GLY A 366 -8.61 6.44 17.07
C GLY A 366 -9.16 7.43 18.11
N LYS A 367 -8.90 7.12 19.39
CA LYS A 367 -9.43 7.89 20.53
C LYS A 367 -8.79 9.28 20.72
N HIS A 368 -7.69 9.56 20.03
CA HIS A 368 -6.82 10.70 20.29
C HIS A 368 -6.39 11.41 19.00
N THR A 369 -7.20 11.32 17.93
CA THR A 369 -6.94 11.99 16.65
C THR A 369 -6.92 13.51 16.79
N ASP A 370 -7.57 14.06 17.82
CA ASP A 370 -7.52 15.47 18.19
C ASP A 370 -6.11 15.92 18.58
N LEU A 371 -5.27 15.03 19.12
CA LEU A 371 -3.89 15.33 19.54
C LEU A 371 -2.88 15.36 18.39
N PHE A 372 -3.27 14.90 17.20
CA PHE A 372 -2.41 14.95 16.02
C PHE A 372 -2.25 16.40 15.54
N ASP A 373 -1.00 16.83 15.38
CA ASP A 373 -0.61 18.10 14.76
C ASP A 373 -0.22 17.87 13.30
N VAL A 374 -0.85 18.66 12.44
CA VAL A 374 -0.76 18.53 10.99
C VAL A 374 0.60 18.97 10.47
N GLU A 375 1.19 20.03 11.03
CA GLU A 375 2.47 20.55 10.55
C GLU A 375 3.62 19.65 10.98
N GLU A 376 3.64 19.21 12.24
CA GLU A 376 4.66 18.27 12.71
C GLU A 376 4.58 16.95 11.94
N GLY A 377 3.37 16.44 11.71
CA GLY A 377 3.16 15.23 10.93
C GLY A 377 3.61 15.38 9.47
N ALA A 378 3.34 16.54 8.85
CA ALA A 378 3.78 16.86 7.50
C ALA A 378 5.31 16.93 7.41
N ASP A 379 5.97 17.58 8.37
CA ASP A 379 7.43 17.72 8.41
C ASP A 379 8.11 16.36 8.57
N CYS A 380 7.65 15.52 9.50
CA CYS A 380 8.22 14.19 9.72
C CYS A 380 8.01 13.25 8.53
N ALA A 381 6.79 13.21 7.96
CA ALA A 381 6.54 12.44 6.74
C ALA A 381 7.35 12.97 5.55
N GLY A 382 7.44 14.30 5.39
CA GLY A 382 8.24 14.92 4.34
C GLY A 382 9.73 14.59 4.46
N ASN A 383 10.28 14.59 5.67
CA ASN A 383 11.66 14.18 5.93
C ASN A 383 11.90 12.70 5.62
N PHE A 384 10.96 11.82 5.97
CA PHE A 384 11.03 10.40 5.60
C PHE A 384 11.06 10.21 4.07
N LEU A 385 10.17 10.88 3.34
CA LEU A 385 10.14 10.83 1.87
C LEU A 385 11.44 11.38 1.24
N LYS A 386 11.99 12.46 1.80
CA LYS A 386 13.30 13.00 1.36
C LYS A 386 14.43 12.02 1.61
N ALA A 387 14.46 11.38 2.79
CA ALA A 387 15.46 10.37 3.13
C ALA A 387 15.41 9.18 2.16
N LEU A 388 14.23 8.67 1.82
CA LEU A 388 14.10 7.62 0.81
C LEU A 388 14.68 8.05 -0.55
N ALA A 389 14.45 9.30 -0.96
CA ALA A 389 15.00 9.83 -2.20
C ALA A 389 16.53 9.98 -2.17
N GLU A 390 17.10 10.37 -1.02
CA GLU A 390 18.55 10.47 -0.81
C GLU A 390 19.23 9.09 -0.75
N GLU A 391 18.60 8.11 -0.11
CA GLU A 391 19.07 6.72 -0.11
C GLU A 391 19.12 6.16 -1.55
N MET A 392 18.14 6.50 -2.39
CA MET A 392 18.17 6.16 -3.81
C MET A 392 19.37 6.80 -4.52
N ASP A 393 19.71 8.04 -4.19
CA ASP A 393 20.87 8.72 -4.76
C ASP A 393 22.19 8.05 -4.34
N ILE A 394 22.31 7.66 -3.08
CA ILE A 394 23.48 6.94 -2.56
C ILE A 394 23.64 5.61 -3.31
N ALA A 395 22.56 4.83 -3.43
CA ALA A 395 22.60 3.54 -4.10
C ALA A 395 23.00 3.67 -5.58
N LEU A 396 22.39 4.60 -6.32
CA LEU A 396 22.71 4.86 -7.73
C LEU A 396 24.19 5.23 -7.92
N ARG A 397 24.75 6.07 -7.03
CA ARG A 397 26.18 6.41 -7.07
C ARG A 397 27.07 5.20 -6.85
N CYS A 398 26.78 4.38 -5.83
CA CYS A 398 27.50 3.14 -5.55
C CYS A 398 27.42 2.12 -6.70
N LEU A 399 26.31 2.13 -7.45
CA LEU A 399 26.10 1.29 -8.64
C LEU A 399 26.70 1.88 -9.92
N GLY A 400 27.25 3.10 -9.88
CA GLY A 400 27.77 3.77 -11.08
C GLY A 400 26.68 4.15 -12.10
N LYS A 401 25.44 4.38 -11.64
CA LYS A 401 24.29 4.71 -12.48
C LYS A 401 23.84 6.14 -12.23
N ASP A 402 23.69 6.93 -13.29
CA ASP A 402 23.16 8.29 -13.22
C ASP A 402 21.61 8.35 -13.28
N SER A 403 20.94 7.20 -13.36
CA SER A 403 19.50 7.14 -13.60
C SER A 403 18.91 5.81 -13.08
N ILE A 404 17.75 5.88 -12.42
CA ILE A 404 17.01 4.69 -11.99
C ILE A 404 16.62 3.79 -13.18
N HIS A 405 16.46 4.38 -14.38
CA HIS A 405 16.10 3.65 -15.60
C HIS A 405 17.25 2.80 -16.16
N LYS A 406 18.46 2.91 -15.59
CA LYS A 406 19.63 2.08 -15.94
C LYS A 406 19.83 0.90 -14.99
N LEU A 407 18.96 0.76 -13.98
CA LEU A 407 18.93 -0.40 -13.10
C LEU A 407 18.34 -1.59 -13.84
N SER A 408 18.91 -2.76 -13.60
CA SER A 408 18.49 -4.02 -14.21
C SER A 408 18.85 -5.20 -13.31
N LYS A 409 18.41 -6.40 -13.70
CA LYS A 409 18.78 -7.66 -13.04
C LYS A 409 20.30 -7.89 -12.95
N GLU A 410 21.10 -7.24 -13.80
CA GLU A 410 22.57 -7.34 -13.76
C GLU A 410 23.20 -6.59 -12.58
N ASP A 411 22.47 -5.63 -11.99
CA ASP A 411 22.92 -4.88 -10.83
C ASP A 411 22.62 -5.63 -9.51
N LEU A 412 22.04 -6.82 -9.61
CA LEU A 412 21.62 -7.67 -8.49
C LEU A 412 22.29 -9.04 -8.51
N VAL A 413 22.37 -9.66 -7.32
CA VAL A 413 22.63 -11.09 -7.14
C VAL A 413 21.62 -11.72 -6.18
N ALA A 414 21.25 -12.95 -6.47
CA ALA A 414 20.39 -13.77 -5.63
C ALA A 414 21.24 -14.60 -4.65
N LEU A 415 20.86 -14.55 -3.37
CA LEU A 415 21.54 -15.28 -2.29
C LEU A 415 21.08 -16.74 -2.20
N THR A 416 19.93 -17.08 -2.80
CA THR A 416 19.33 -18.42 -2.77
C THR A 416 18.98 -18.89 -4.18
N ARG A 417 18.96 -20.22 -4.40
CA ARG A 417 18.54 -20.84 -5.67
C ARG A 417 17.12 -20.47 -6.03
N ASP A 418 16.20 -20.61 -5.09
CA ASP A 418 14.81 -20.23 -5.25
C ASP A 418 14.68 -18.78 -5.73
N MET A 419 15.41 -17.84 -5.11
CA MET A 419 15.36 -16.43 -5.51
C MET A 419 15.87 -16.21 -6.94
N ALA A 420 16.95 -16.90 -7.33
CA ALA A 420 17.47 -16.84 -8.70
C ALA A 420 16.47 -17.40 -9.71
N GLU A 421 15.82 -18.52 -9.40
CA GLU A 421 14.81 -19.15 -10.25
C GLU A 421 13.55 -18.28 -10.38
N ILE A 422 13.10 -17.69 -9.27
CA ILE A 422 11.94 -16.81 -9.23
C ILE A 422 12.17 -15.55 -10.06
N THR A 423 13.33 -14.92 -9.94
CA THR A 423 13.57 -13.57 -10.47
C THR A 423 14.34 -13.55 -11.79
N GLY A 424 15.03 -14.64 -12.12
CA GLY A 424 16.02 -14.68 -13.20
C GLY A 424 17.31 -13.91 -12.89
N VAL A 425 17.52 -13.48 -11.65
CA VAL A 425 18.78 -12.84 -11.20
C VAL A 425 19.86 -13.90 -11.01
N LYS A 426 21.11 -13.58 -11.32
CA LYS A 426 22.25 -14.51 -11.18
C LYS A 426 22.49 -14.88 -9.72
N LEU A 427 22.89 -16.13 -9.47
CA LEU A 427 23.31 -16.57 -8.13
C LEU A 427 24.61 -15.89 -7.70
N ALA A 428 24.68 -15.54 -6.42
CA ALA A 428 25.86 -14.92 -5.80
C ALA A 428 27.08 -15.86 -5.72
N TYR A 429 26.90 -17.17 -5.92
CA TYR A 429 27.96 -18.17 -5.84
C TYR A 429 27.90 -19.14 -7.02
N ASN A 430 29.06 -19.70 -7.36
CA ASN A 430 29.17 -20.72 -8.40
C ASN A 430 28.67 -22.07 -7.89
N ILE A 431 28.00 -22.83 -8.76
CA ILE A 431 27.66 -24.22 -8.49
C ILE A 431 28.88 -25.07 -8.86
N HIS A 432 29.65 -25.48 -7.86
CA HIS A 432 30.71 -26.45 -8.05
C HIS A 432 30.08 -27.85 -8.21
N GLN A 433 30.25 -28.47 -9.38
CA GLN A 433 29.94 -29.90 -9.54
C GLN A 433 31.02 -30.68 -8.79
N LEU A 434 30.60 -31.46 -7.79
CA LEU A 434 31.47 -32.33 -7.01
C LEU A 434 31.84 -33.61 -7.76
#